data_AF-A0A524I180-F1
#
_entry.id   AF-A0A524I180-F1
#
_cell.length_a   1.000
_cell.length_b   1.000
_cell.length_c   1.000
_cell.angle_alpha   90.00
_cell.angle_beta   90.00
_cell.angle_gamma   90.00
#
_symmetry.space_group_name_H-M   'P 1'
#
loop_
_entity.id
_entity.type
_entity.pdbx_description
1 polymer ?
#
loop_
_entity_poly.entity_id
_entity_poly.type
_entity_poly.pdbx_seq_one_letter_code
_entity_poly.pdbx_strand_id
1 'polypeptide(L)'
;FMDVLWTLRWFRIPMILSNMIMFTYRFIFVMLDESERMRLARRSRGFQGGRSLLDREAFKVLSNTIGMLFLRSYRRASRVYVALLSRGYDGTIRGVTSFRLKSRDAAFGLAFVIIGALTLSRQMGWYLWP
;
A
#
# COMPACT_ATOMS: atom_id res chain seq x y z
N PHE A 1 -6.60 2.79 0.23
CA PHE A 1 -5.55 1.75 0.38
C PHE A 1 -6.03 0.56 1.19
N MET A 2 -6.75 0.75 2.31
CA MET A 2 -7.32 -0.37 3.06
C MET A 2 -8.24 -1.26 2.21
N ASP A 3 -8.96 -0.67 1.25
CA ASP A 3 -9.81 -1.41 0.31
C ASP A 3 -9.00 -2.31 -0.64
N VAL A 4 -7.78 -1.88 -1.01
CA VAL A 4 -6.83 -2.64 -1.84
C VAL A 4 -6.27 -3.84 -1.06
N LEU A 5 -5.95 -3.64 0.22
CA LEU A 5 -5.52 -4.74 1.09
C LEU A 5 -6.63 -5.78 1.30
N TRP A 6 -7.88 -5.33 1.40
CA TRP A 6 -9.04 -6.21 1.50
C TRP A 6 -9.30 -7.02 0.22
N THR A 7 -9.19 -6.39 -0.95
CA THR A 7 -9.29 -7.10 -2.24
C THR A 7 -8.15 -8.11 -2.42
N LEU A 8 -6.93 -7.79 -2.00
CA LEU A 8 -5.80 -8.75 -1.97
C LEU A 8 -6.09 -9.96 -1.06
N ARG A 9 -6.73 -9.75 0.10
CA ARG A 9 -7.17 -10.85 0.98
C ARG A 9 -8.28 -11.69 0.34
N TRP A 10 -9.20 -11.05 -0.40
CA TRP A 10 -10.26 -11.76 -1.13
C TRP A 10 -9.67 -12.67 -2.23
N PHE A 11 -8.57 -12.26 -2.86
CA PHE A 11 -7.77 -13.06 -3.79
C PHE A 11 -6.93 -14.18 -3.13
N ARG A 12 -7.20 -14.54 -1.87
CA ARG A 12 -6.48 -15.57 -1.07
C ARG A 12 -4.97 -15.35 -0.91
N ILE A 13 -4.50 -14.11 -0.97
CA ILE A 13 -3.09 -13.83 -0.71
C ILE A 13 -2.76 -14.11 0.77
N PRO A 14 -1.67 -14.83 1.08
CA PRO A 14 -1.24 -15.10 2.45
C PRO A 14 -1.14 -13.85 3.31
N MET A 15 -1.55 -13.96 4.58
CA MET A 15 -1.63 -12.80 5.48
C MET A 15 -0.29 -12.08 5.66
N ILE A 16 0.82 -12.82 5.64
CA ILE A 16 2.18 -12.27 5.70
C ILE A 16 2.45 -11.26 4.57
N LEU A 17 2.04 -11.57 3.32
CA LEU A 17 2.23 -10.68 2.17
C LEU A 17 1.34 -9.43 2.30
N SER A 18 0.10 -9.58 2.75
CA SER A 18 -0.79 -8.43 2.98
C SER A 18 -0.21 -7.47 4.03
N ASN A 19 0.38 -8.01 5.11
CA ASN A 19 1.01 -7.22 6.16
C ASN A 19 2.29 -6.53 5.66
N MET A 20 3.09 -7.22 4.84
CA MET A 20 4.28 -6.61 4.19
C MET A 20 3.88 -5.45 3.30
N ILE A 21 2.85 -5.61 2.44
CA ILE A 21 2.36 -4.53 1.58
C ILE A 21 1.85 -3.35 2.40
N MET A 22 1.10 -3.62 3.49
CA MET A 22 0.62 -2.59 4.39
C MET A 22 1.75 -1.77 5.01
N PHE A 23 2.80 -2.44 5.50
CA PHE A 23 3.96 -1.76 6.05
C PHE A 23 4.72 -0.98 4.99
N THR A 24 4.96 -1.57 3.81
CA THR A 24 5.64 -0.91 2.70
C THR A 24 4.93 0.38 2.32
N TYR A 25 3.61 0.35 2.15
CA TYR A 25 2.83 1.55 1.83
C TYR A 25 2.88 2.61 2.94
N ARG A 26 2.83 2.20 4.21
CA ARG A 26 2.93 3.16 5.33
C ARG A 26 4.33 3.78 5.42
N PHE A 27 5.38 3.00 5.17
CA PHE A 27 6.76 3.42 5.36
C PHE A 27 7.39 4.07 4.13
N ILE A 28 6.84 3.90 2.92
CA ILE A 28 7.39 4.52 1.71
C ILE A 28 7.38 6.06 1.83
N PHE A 29 6.30 6.66 2.32
CA PHE A 29 6.21 8.10 2.55
C PHE A 29 7.23 8.59 3.58
N VAL A 30 7.41 7.83 4.66
CA VAL A 30 8.43 8.13 5.67
C VAL A 30 9.84 8.11 5.09
N MET A 31 10.14 7.13 4.22
CA MET A 31 11.44 7.06 3.56
C MET A 31 11.65 8.18 2.54
N LEU A 32 10.59 8.58 1.83
CA LEU A 32 10.61 9.70 0.90
C LEU A 32 10.93 11.01 1.65
N ASP A 33 10.23 11.30 2.74
CA ASP A 33 10.50 12.49 3.57
C ASP A 33 11.93 12.51 4.13
N GLU A 34 12.44 11.35 4.51
CA GLU A 34 13.81 11.20 4.99
C GLU A 34 14.84 11.46 3.87
N SER A 35 14.58 10.93 2.68
CA SER A 35 15.43 11.13 1.50
C SER A 35 15.45 12.60 1.08
N GLU A 36 14.31 13.29 1.15
CA GLU A 36 14.21 14.71 0.85
C GLU A 36 14.96 15.56 1.88
N ARG A 37 14.83 15.25 3.16
CA ARG A 37 15.60 15.92 4.22
C ARG A 37 17.10 15.79 4.02
N MET A 38 17.58 14.60 3.65
CA MET A 38 18.99 14.39 3.30
C MET A 38 19.40 15.21 2.07
N ARG A 39 18.55 15.28 1.04
CA ARG A 39 18.79 16.08 -0.16
C ARG A 39 18.89 17.58 0.18
N LEU A 40 17.97 18.09 1.01
CA LEU A 40 17.96 19.48 1.44
C LEU A 40 19.21 19.82 2.25
N ALA A 41 19.57 18.97 3.23
CA ALA A 41 20.77 19.15 4.05
C ALA A 41 22.06 19.18 3.21
N ARG A 42 22.14 18.38 2.13
CA ARG A 42 23.26 18.44 1.20
C ARG A 42 23.30 19.76 0.44
N ARG A 43 22.16 20.22 -0.10
CA ARG A 43 22.07 21.52 -0.79
C ARG A 43 22.49 22.67 0.13
N SER A 44 22.07 22.67 1.39
CA SER A 44 22.47 23.67 2.39
C SER A 44 23.97 23.70 2.67
N ARG A 45 24.68 22.57 2.53
CA ARG A 45 26.14 22.48 2.66
C ARG A 45 26.89 22.93 1.40
N GLY A 46 26.22 23.54 0.43
CA GLY A 46 26.83 24.02 -0.82
C GLY A 46 27.03 22.92 -1.87
N PHE A 47 26.39 21.76 -1.74
CA PHE A 47 26.44 20.73 -2.78
C PHE A 47 25.63 21.16 -4.00
N GLN A 48 26.32 21.51 -5.09
CA GLN A 48 25.72 22.04 -6.32
C GLN A 48 25.13 20.98 -7.26
N GLY A 49 25.15 19.69 -6.88
CA GLY A 49 24.65 18.61 -7.72
C GLY A 49 25.67 18.18 -8.79
N GLY A 50 25.74 16.88 -9.08
CA GLY A 50 26.49 16.39 -10.24
C GLY A 50 25.76 16.74 -11.53
N ARG A 51 26.51 17.06 -12.59
CA ARG A 51 25.94 17.44 -13.90
C ARG A 51 25.32 16.22 -14.60
N SER A 52 25.80 15.02 -14.29
CA SER A 52 25.27 13.75 -14.80
C SER A 52 25.27 12.66 -13.72
N LEU A 53 24.36 11.68 -13.84
CA LEU A 53 24.37 10.46 -13.01
C LEU A 53 25.62 9.59 -13.25
N LEU A 54 26.32 9.80 -14.37
CA LEU A 54 27.56 9.12 -14.73
C LEU A 54 28.81 9.77 -14.10
N ASP A 55 28.67 10.94 -13.47
CA ASP A 55 29.79 11.56 -12.75
C ASP A 55 30.13 10.73 -11.50
N ARG A 56 31.42 10.40 -11.34
CA ARG A 56 31.93 9.62 -10.19
C ARG A 56 31.55 10.23 -8.84
N GLU A 57 31.61 11.55 -8.73
CA GLU A 57 31.22 12.28 -7.52
C GLU A 57 29.71 12.23 -7.26
N ALA A 58 28.88 12.31 -8.31
CA ALA A 58 27.43 12.17 -8.20
C ALA A 58 27.06 10.77 -7.71
N PHE A 59 27.70 9.74 -8.27
CA PHE A 59 27.50 8.36 -7.88
C PHE A 59 27.93 8.10 -6.43
N LYS A 60 29.06 8.67 -6.00
CA LYS A 60 29.54 8.59 -4.60
C LYS A 60 28.55 9.20 -3.60
N VAL A 61 27.96 10.35 -3.95
CA VAL A 61 26.93 10.99 -3.11
C VAL A 61 25.64 10.19 -3.09
N LEU A 62 25.23 9.64 -4.23
CA LEU A 62 24.04 8.80 -4.33
C LEU A 62 24.18 7.52 -3.51
N SER A 63 25.31 6.81 -3.66
CA SER A 63 25.58 5.57 -2.92
C SER A 63 25.63 5.80 -1.41
N ASN A 64 26.27 6.88 -0.95
CA ASN A 64 26.26 7.26 0.46
C ASN A 64 24.84 7.56 0.96
N THR A 65 24.03 8.26 0.16
CA THR A 65 22.63 8.55 0.51
C THR A 65 21.82 7.27 0.64
N ILE A 66 21.94 6.35 -0.32
CA ILE A 66 21.25 5.06 -0.32
C ILE A 66 21.68 4.23 0.89
N GLY A 67 22.99 4.13 1.15
CA GLY A 67 23.52 3.40 2.30
C GLY A 67 23.03 3.96 3.64
N MET A 68 23.00 5.29 3.77
CA MET A 68 22.46 5.95 4.97
C MET A 68 20.96 5.74 5.13
N LEU A 69 20.19 5.83 4.04
CA LEU A 69 18.75 5.56 4.04
C LEU A 69 18.46 4.11 4.45
N PHE A 70 19.21 3.15 3.91
CA PHE A 70 19.10 1.73 4.24
C PHE A 70 19.40 1.46 5.71
N LEU A 71 20.48 2.02 6.25
CA LEU A 71 20.81 1.82 7.67
C LEU A 71 19.78 2.47 8.61
N ARG A 72 19.21 3.62 8.22
CA ARG A 72 18.14 4.28 8.98
C ARG A 72 16.83 3.48 8.92
N SER A 73 16.47 2.96 7.76
CA SER A 73 15.27 2.16 7.59
C SER A 73 15.36 0.81 8.31
N TYR A 74 16.50 0.13 8.24
CA TYR A 74 16.75 -1.11 8.98
C TYR A 74 16.61 -0.92 10.49
N ARG A 75 17.26 0.11 11.06
CA ARG A 75 17.11 0.45 12.49
C ARG A 75 15.68 0.81 12.86
N ARG A 76 14.96 1.52 11.99
CA ARG A 76 13.53 1.81 12.19
C ARG A 76 12.70 0.53 12.17
N ALA A 77 12.94 -0.38 11.24
CA ALA A 77 12.23 -1.66 11.16
C ALA A 77 12.44 -2.49 12.43
N SER A 78 13.67 -2.58 12.93
CA SER A 78 13.98 -3.25 14.20
C SER A 78 13.23 -2.63 15.38
N ARG A 79 13.23 -1.29 15.51
CA ARG A 79 12.46 -0.60 16.57
C ARG A 79 10.95 -0.84 16.46
N VAL A 80 10.41 -0.82 15.25
CA VAL A 80 8.99 -1.11 15.01
C VAL A 80 8.66 -2.55 15.38
N TYR A 81 9.52 -3.50 15.02
CA TYR A 81 9.34 -4.91 15.36
C TYR A 81 9.34 -5.13 16.88
N VAL A 82 10.29 -4.53 17.61
CA VAL A 82 10.32 -4.58 19.08
C VAL A 82 9.06 -3.95 19.68
N ALA A 83 8.58 -2.84 19.13
CA ALA A 83 7.34 -2.19 19.57
C ALA A 83 6.07 -3.01 19.25
N LEU A 84 6.11 -3.85 18.21
CA LEU A 84 5.04 -4.80 17.91
C LEU A 84 5.06 -5.94 18.92
N LEU A 85 6.23 -6.51 19.22
CA LEU A 85 6.37 -7.54 20.25
C LEU A 85 5.86 -7.07 21.61
N SER A 86 6.19 -5.84 22.04
CA SER A 86 5.69 -5.30 23.32
C SER A 86 4.17 -5.08 23.36
N ARG A 87 3.51 -5.01 22.20
CA ARG A 87 2.05 -4.92 22.07
C ARG A 87 1.37 -6.28 21.93
N GLY A 88 2.11 -7.39 22.05
CA GLY A 88 1.58 -8.74 21.92
C GLY A 88 1.42 -9.20 20.46
N TYR A 89 2.31 -8.76 19.56
CA TYR A 89 2.29 -9.20 18.17
C TYR A 89 2.55 -10.71 18.04
N ASP A 90 1.56 -11.43 17.52
CA ASP A 90 1.53 -12.89 17.32
C ASP A 90 1.85 -13.29 15.86
N GLY A 91 2.46 -12.38 15.09
CA GLY A 91 2.65 -12.56 13.64
C GLY A 91 1.50 -12.02 12.79
N THR A 92 0.43 -11.52 13.43
CA THR A 92 -0.75 -11.01 12.74
C THR A 92 -1.01 -9.55 13.09
N ILE A 93 -1.24 -8.73 12.06
CA ILE A 93 -1.68 -7.35 12.26
C ILE A 93 -3.19 -7.35 12.08
N ARG A 94 -3.90 -7.23 13.20
CA ARG A 94 -5.34 -7.06 13.22
C ARG A 94 -5.66 -5.65 12.72
N GLY A 95 -5.87 -5.52 11.40
CA GLY A 95 -6.33 -4.29 10.78
C GLY A 95 -7.72 -3.95 11.30
N VAL A 96 -7.87 -2.80 11.95
CA VAL A 96 -9.16 -2.28 12.41
C VAL A 96 -9.89 -1.68 11.21
N THR A 97 -10.51 -2.54 10.39
CA THR A 97 -11.41 -2.09 9.34
C THR A 97 -12.69 -2.91 9.39
N SER A 98 -13.64 -2.42 10.19
CA SER A 98 -15.04 -2.82 10.07
C SER A 98 -15.56 -2.27 8.74
N PHE A 99 -15.92 -3.16 7.81
CA PHE A 99 -16.65 -2.79 6.60
C PHE A 99 -17.98 -2.17 7.05
N ARG A 100 -18.16 -0.86 6.89
CA ARG A 100 -19.47 -0.23 7.09
C ARG A 100 -20.20 -0.29 5.75
N LEU A 101 -21.18 -1.18 5.65
CA LEU A 101 -22.13 -1.19 4.53
C LEU A 101 -22.72 0.21 4.38
N LYS A 102 -22.33 0.89 3.30
CA LYS A 102 -22.85 2.21 2.97
C LYS A 102 -24.17 1.98 2.23
N SER A 103 -25.22 2.73 2.56
CA SER A 103 -26.57 2.56 1.99
C SER A 103 -26.59 2.66 0.45
N ARG A 104 -25.62 3.37 -0.14
CA ARG A 104 -25.42 3.42 -1.59
C ARG A 104 -24.98 2.08 -2.19
N ASP A 105 -24.14 1.31 -1.50
CA ASP A 105 -23.66 0.01 -1.99
C ASP A 105 -24.80 -1.02 -1.98
N ALA A 106 -25.69 -0.94 -0.99
CA ALA A 106 -26.91 -1.73 -0.94
C ALA A 106 -27.90 -1.35 -2.07
N ALA A 107 -28.05 -0.07 -2.36
CA ALA A 107 -28.90 0.41 -3.46
C ALA A 107 -28.39 -0.05 -4.84
N PHE A 108 -27.07 0.01 -5.07
CA PHE A 108 -26.46 -0.53 -6.29
C PHE A 108 -26.61 -2.05 -6.40
N GLY A 109 -26.45 -2.78 -5.28
CA GLY A 109 -26.67 -4.23 -5.23
C GLY A 109 -28.11 -4.61 -5.60
N LEU A 110 -29.10 -3.91 -5.04
CA LEU A 110 -30.51 -4.12 -5.36
C LEU A 110 -30.82 -3.80 -6.83
N ALA A 111 -30.32 -2.68 -7.35
CA ALA A 111 -30.51 -2.31 -8.75
C ALA A 111 -29.97 -3.40 -9.71
N PHE A 112 -28.81 -3.97 -9.41
CA PHE A 112 -28.22 -5.03 -10.21
C PHE A 112 -29.07 -6.31 -10.22
N VAL A 113 -29.58 -6.71 -9.05
CA VAL A 113 -30.49 -7.88 -8.93
C VAL A 113 -31.79 -7.66 -9.70
N ILE A 114 -32.38 -6.46 -9.60
CA ILE A 114 -33.63 -6.13 -10.30
C ILE A 114 -33.41 -6.16 -11.82
N ILE A 115 -32.31 -5.60 -12.31
CA ILE A 115 -31.98 -5.61 -13.75
C ILE A 115 -31.75 -7.05 -14.23
N GLY A 116 -31.01 -7.86 -13.47
CA GLY A 116 -30.79 -9.28 -13.80
C GLY A 116 -32.08 -10.12 -13.80
N ALA A 117 -33.00 -9.85 -12.87
CA ALA A 117 -34.30 -10.51 -12.84
C ALA A 117 -35.17 -10.12 -14.05
N LEU A 118 -35.15 -8.84 -14.45
CA LEU A 118 -35.90 -8.34 -15.60
C LEU A 118 -35.36 -8.87 -16.93
N THR A 119 -34.04 -9.05 -17.06
CA THR A 119 -33.45 -9.64 -18.27
C THR A 119 -33.75 -11.14 -18.36
N LEU A 120 -33.69 -11.87 -17.24
CA LEU A 120 -34.09 -13.29 -17.19
C LEU A 120 -35.58 -13.49 -17.49
N SER A 121 -36.46 -12.62 -16.97
CA SER A 121 -37.90 -12.70 -17.30
C SER A 121 -38.18 -12.44 -18.79
N ARG A 122 -37.40 -11.55 -19.42
CA ARG A 122 -37.49 -11.28 -20.87
C ARG A 122 -36.96 -12.44 -21.71
N GLN A 123 -35.93 -13.14 -21.23
CA GLN A 123 -35.30 -14.26 -21.94
C GLN A 123 -36.12 -15.55 -21.82
N MET A 124 -36.74 -15.80 -20.66
CA MET A 124 -37.59 -16.96 -20.41
C MET A 124 -39.00 -16.82 -21.02
N GLY A 125 -39.42 -15.59 -21.32
CA GLY A 125 -40.69 -15.28 -21.99
C GLY A 125 -40.71 -15.43 -23.51
N TRP A 126 -39.60 -15.86 -24.15
CA TRP A 126 -39.52 -15.99 -25.62
C TRP A 126 -39.19 -17.39 -26.14
N TYR A 127 -38.92 -18.38 -25.27
CA TYR A 127 -38.54 -19.73 -25.70
C TYR A 127 -39.65 -20.78 -25.54
N LEU A 128 -40.89 -20.36 -25.20
CA LEU A 128 -42.04 -21.24 -24.94
C LEU A 128 -43.25 -21.01 -25.87
N TRP A 129 -43.03 -20.38 -27.03
CA TRP A 129 -43.97 -20.46 -28.16
C TRP A 129 -43.28 -21.13 -29.35
N PRO A 130 -43.49 -22.45 -29.55
CA PRO A 130 -43.64 -22.97 -30.91
C PRO A 130 -44.94 -22.49 -31.54
#